data_AF-R7SUC7-F1
#
_entry.id   AF-R7SUC7-F1
#
_cell.length_a   1.000
_cell.length_b   1.000
_cell.length_c   1.000
_cell.angle_alpha   90.00
_cell.angle_beta   90.00
_cell.angle_gamma   90.00
#
_symmetry.space_group_name_H-M   'P 1'
#
loop_
_entity.id
_entity.type
_entity.pdbx_description
1 polymer ?
#
loop_
_entity_poly.entity_id
_entity_poly.type
_entity_poly.pdbx_seq_one_letter_code
_entity_poly.pdbx_strand_id
1 'polypeptide(L)'
;MTKRYTIANAPFDDTATSDFFILTSDDVKFLVHRLVFSLTSPRLHNLIEGVKFLEMPESSLIWDNFLRLCYPVAEPALTLDDAEQLLSIACAYEATCVISRMRNVLVRPEYLEKEPHRVYALALFSGMDDLAAVAARHTLRHPATLPTFPEARRLRGDALVSLLQYRELCAGAAKEVVKIKDETIPAWIVAETRQQCFFLYCDKGWACWTTQRKLWWKGAAFGVRYISKYWLTYMESVEAALGERPDGSVARTQTFIDKAIEAAADCKRCRKLASRDLDSFSRILEEEINKAITTVQLDVKLEA
;
A
#
# COMPACT_ATOMS: atom_id res chain seq x y z
N MET A 1 -25.79 46.45 9.25
CA MET A 1 -26.31 45.10 8.94
C MET A 1 -25.77 44.15 10.00
N THR A 2 -26.61 43.61 10.87
CA THR A 2 -26.21 42.66 11.91
C THR A 2 -25.93 41.31 11.24
N LYS A 3 -24.66 40.84 11.27
CA LYS A 3 -24.28 39.53 10.74
C LYS A 3 -25.11 38.46 11.46
N ARG A 4 -25.83 37.62 10.71
CA ARG A 4 -26.75 36.61 11.26
C ARG A 4 -25.97 35.31 11.39
N TYR A 5 -25.69 34.90 12.62
CA TYR A 5 -24.96 33.67 12.92
C TYR A 5 -25.92 32.53 13.20
N THR A 6 -25.51 31.30 12.88
CA THR A 6 -26.25 30.07 13.20
C THR A 6 -25.48 29.31 14.28
N ILE A 7 -26.16 28.73 15.28
CA ILE A 7 -25.50 27.85 16.25
C ILE A 7 -25.36 26.46 15.58
N ALA A 8 -24.23 25.79 15.79
CA ALA A 8 -24.02 24.42 15.33
C ALA A 8 -25.09 23.47 15.87
N ASN A 9 -25.20 22.28 15.30
CA ASN A 9 -26.06 21.24 15.87
C ASN A 9 -25.37 20.52 17.04
N ALA A 10 -26.13 19.71 17.78
CA ALA A 10 -25.58 18.80 18.78
C ALA A 10 -24.38 17.99 18.24
N PRO A 11 -23.30 17.84 19.04
CA PRO A 11 -23.19 18.16 20.47
C PRO A 11 -22.65 19.57 20.78
N PHE A 12 -22.55 20.48 19.81
CA PHE A 12 -21.88 21.78 19.97
C PHE A 12 -22.87 22.96 20.06
N ASP A 13 -24.08 22.69 20.55
CA ASP A 13 -25.19 23.62 20.73
C ASP A 13 -25.51 23.92 22.21
N ASP A 14 -24.75 23.35 23.15
CA ASP A 14 -25.00 23.51 24.58
C ASP A 14 -24.54 24.88 25.12
N THR A 15 -25.50 25.72 25.49
CA THR A 15 -25.26 27.05 26.10
C THR A 15 -25.06 27.02 27.61
N ALA A 16 -25.34 25.90 28.28
CA ALA A 16 -25.29 25.79 29.73
C ALA A 16 -23.87 25.47 30.25
N THR A 17 -23.12 24.62 29.53
CA THR A 17 -21.79 24.16 29.99
C THR A 17 -20.62 24.75 29.20
N SER A 18 -20.86 25.19 27.96
CA SER A 18 -19.79 25.71 27.10
C SER A 18 -19.27 27.06 27.58
N ASP A 19 -17.95 27.20 27.69
CA ASP A 19 -17.26 28.40 28.17
C ASP A 19 -16.48 29.14 27.05
N PHE A 20 -16.61 28.66 25.82
CA PHE A 20 -16.00 29.23 24.63
C PHE A 20 -16.80 28.95 23.37
N PHE A 21 -16.52 29.68 22.30
CA PHE A 21 -17.02 29.33 20.99
C PHE A 21 -16.00 29.63 19.89
N ILE A 22 -16.07 28.85 18.82
CA ILE A 22 -15.42 29.17 17.55
C ILE A 22 -16.47 29.55 16.51
N LEU A 23 -16.12 30.46 15.61
CA LEU A 23 -16.95 30.92 14.52
C LEU A 23 -16.31 30.52 13.19
N THR A 24 -16.99 29.70 12.40
CA THR A 24 -16.46 29.22 11.10
C THR A 24 -16.73 30.21 9.96
N SER A 25 -16.09 30.00 8.81
CA SER A 25 -16.16 30.92 7.67
C SER A 25 -17.55 31.03 7.02
N ASP A 26 -18.40 30.05 7.26
CA ASP A 26 -19.82 30.01 6.89
C ASP A 26 -20.77 30.49 8.02
N ASP A 27 -20.25 31.29 8.94
CA ASP A 27 -20.98 31.99 10.02
C ASP A 27 -21.71 31.04 11.01
N VAL A 28 -21.15 29.84 11.24
CA VAL A 28 -21.65 28.88 12.24
C VAL A 28 -20.84 28.95 13.54
N LYS A 29 -21.53 29.04 14.67
CA LYS A 29 -20.95 29.08 16.02
C LYS A 29 -20.97 27.69 16.64
N PHE A 30 -19.79 27.15 16.91
CA PHE A 30 -19.63 25.94 17.71
C PHE A 30 -19.38 26.31 19.15
N LEU A 31 -20.28 25.92 20.05
CA LEU A 31 -20.11 26.08 21.48
C LEU A 31 -19.22 24.94 22.00
N VAL A 32 -18.09 25.31 22.60
CA VAL A 32 -17.01 24.39 22.97
C VAL A 32 -16.49 24.70 24.37
N HIS A 33 -15.64 23.81 24.88
CA HIS A 33 -15.01 23.89 26.18
C HIS A 33 -13.52 24.23 26.03
N ARG A 34 -13.06 25.33 26.65
CA ARG A 34 -11.66 25.79 26.63
C ARG A 34 -10.69 24.69 27.04
N LEU A 35 -11.06 23.92 28.05
CA LEU A 35 -10.25 22.81 28.56
C LEU A 35 -9.98 21.79 27.46
N VAL A 36 -11.03 21.28 26.80
CA VAL A 36 -10.88 20.28 25.74
C VAL A 36 -10.07 20.85 24.58
N PHE A 37 -10.37 22.08 24.17
CA PHE A 37 -9.67 22.76 23.08
C PHE A 37 -8.20 23.09 23.41
N SER A 38 -7.84 23.21 24.68
CA SER A 38 -6.45 23.35 25.13
C SER A 38 -5.72 22.01 25.17
N LEU A 39 -6.43 20.94 25.53
CA LEU A 39 -5.86 19.59 25.61
C LEU A 39 -5.60 18.98 24.22
N THR A 40 -6.28 19.45 23.18
CA THR A 40 -6.10 18.96 21.81
C THR A 40 -4.76 19.36 21.22
N SER A 41 -4.29 20.59 21.49
CA SER A 41 -2.92 20.99 21.15
C SER A 41 -2.42 22.21 21.93
N PRO A 42 -1.10 22.29 22.17
CA PRO A 42 -0.47 23.48 22.76
C PRO A 42 -0.70 24.75 21.94
N ARG A 43 -0.78 24.62 20.61
CA ARG A 43 -1.00 25.76 19.72
C ARG A 43 -2.41 26.31 19.84
N LEU A 44 -3.43 25.45 19.94
CA LEU A 44 -4.81 25.89 20.18
C LEU A 44 -4.96 26.50 21.56
N HIS A 45 -4.29 25.95 22.59
CA HIS A 45 -4.23 26.55 23.91
C HIS A 45 -3.77 28.01 23.85
N ASN A 46 -2.61 28.26 23.22
CA ASN A 46 -2.08 29.62 23.08
C ASN A 46 -3.00 30.55 22.28
N LEU A 47 -3.72 30.04 21.27
CA LEU A 47 -4.65 30.84 20.47
C LEU A 47 -5.87 31.29 21.27
N ILE A 48 -6.34 30.49 22.22
CA ILE A 48 -7.53 30.84 23.03
C ILE A 48 -7.21 31.67 24.28
N GLU A 49 -5.93 31.85 24.62
CA GLU A 49 -5.53 32.69 25.75
C GLU A 49 -5.90 34.17 25.52
N GLY A 50 -6.59 34.77 26.49
CA GLY A 50 -6.95 36.19 26.45
C GLY A 50 -8.03 36.60 25.45
N VAL A 51 -8.50 35.69 24.58
CA VAL A 51 -9.56 35.97 23.60
C VAL A 51 -10.92 35.46 24.06
N LYS A 52 -12.00 36.08 23.58
CA LYS A 52 -13.39 35.67 23.90
C LYS A 52 -13.91 34.56 23.00
N PHE A 53 -13.45 34.51 21.75
CA PHE A 53 -13.79 33.53 20.74
C PHE A 53 -12.70 33.49 19.66
N LEU A 54 -12.72 32.47 18.81
CA LEU A 54 -11.86 32.39 17.62
C LEU A 54 -12.69 32.40 16.34
N GLU A 55 -12.20 33.08 15.31
CA GLU A 55 -12.69 32.95 13.95
C GLU A 55 -11.82 31.94 13.20
N MET A 56 -12.46 30.96 12.58
CA MET A 56 -11.79 29.88 11.85
C MET A 56 -12.01 30.06 10.35
N PRO A 57 -10.95 29.95 9.53
CA PRO A 57 -11.07 30.14 8.10
C PRO A 57 -11.80 28.99 7.39
N GLU A 58 -11.88 27.81 8.00
CA GLU A 58 -12.53 26.64 7.43
C GLU A 58 -14.03 26.58 7.74
N SER A 59 -14.75 25.77 6.97
CA SER A 59 -16.21 25.65 7.05
C SER A 59 -16.66 24.88 8.30
N SER A 60 -17.94 25.03 8.62
CA SER A 60 -18.61 24.30 9.70
C SER A 60 -18.50 22.79 9.58
N LEU A 61 -18.57 22.24 8.35
CA LEU A 61 -18.44 20.80 8.11
C LEU A 61 -17.10 20.25 8.62
N ILE A 62 -16.01 20.96 8.35
CA ILE A 62 -14.68 20.49 8.73
C ILE A 62 -14.48 20.61 10.25
N TRP A 63 -14.94 21.72 10.84
CA TRP A 63 -14.84 21.93 12.29
C TRP A 63 -15.75 20.99 13.09
N ASP A 64 -16.92 20.62 12.58
CA ASP A 64 -17.77 19.60 13.22
C ASP A 64 -17.02 18.25 13.29
N ASN A 65 -16.45 17.80 12.17
CA ASN A 65 -15.67 16.57 12.12
C ASN A 65 -14.43 16.64 13.04
N PHE A 66 -13.66 17.73 12.98
CA PHE A 66 -12.47 17.93 13.80
C PHE A 66 -12.80 17.90 15.30
N LEU A 67 -13.83 18.63 15.72
CA LEU A 67 -14.25 18.68 17.11
C LEU A 67 -14.78 17.33 17.59
N ARG A 68 -15.54 16.59 16.78
CA ARG A 68 -16.00 15.23 17.18
C ARG A 68 -14.85 14.26 17.41
N LEU A 69 -13.72 14.43 16.73
CA LEU A 69 -12.50 13.64 16.99
C LEU A 69 -11.78 14.05 18.29
N CYS A 70 -12.00 15.28 18.75
CA CYS A 70 -11.40 15.84 19.95
C CYS A 70 -12.25 15.57 21.21
N TYR A 71 -13.57 15.43 21.06
CA TYR A 71 -14.51 15.26 22.14
C TYR A 71 -14.87 13.78 22.37
N PRO A 72 -15.27 13.40 23.60
CA PRO A 72 -15.75 12.04 23.91
C PRO A 72 -17.20 11.86 23.42
N VAL A 73 -17.42 12.04 22.12
CA VAL A 73 -18.71 11.92 21.45
C VAL A 73 -18.63 10.89 20.32
N ALA A 74 -19.75 10.61 19.66
CA ALA A 74 -19.74 9.73 18.51
C ALA A 74 -18.82 10.26 17.40
N GLU A 75 -17.86 9.43 16.97
CA GLU A 75 -16.97 9.75 15.86
C GLU A 75 -17.76 9.86 14.55
N PRO A 76 -17.39 10.82 13.68
CA PRO A 76 -18.01 10.94 12.37
C PRO A 76 -17.60 9.78 11.46
N ALA A 77 -18.47 9.44 10.51
CA ALA A 77 -18.11 8.52 9.44
C ALA A 77 -17.21 9.25 8.43
N LEU A 78 -15.91 8.99 8.50
CA LEU A 78 -14.90 9.67 7.67
C LEU A 78 -14.48 8.82 6.47
N THR A 79 -14.26 9.51 5.36
CA THR A 79 -13.70 9.00 4.10
C THR A 79 -12.27 9.49 3.88
N LEU A 80 -11.63 9.04 2.80
CA LEU A 80 -10.33 9.60 2.37
C LEU A 80 -10.42 11.07 1.96
N ASP A 81 -11.55 11.51 1.41
CA ASP A 81 -11.73 12.90 1.00
C ASP A 81 -11.76 13.83 2.23
N ASP A 82 -12.37 13.38 3.33
CA ASP A 82 -12.36 14.11 4.60
C ASP A 82 -10.95 14.15 5.22
N ALA A 83 -10.16 13.09 4.99
CA ALA A 83 -8.84 12.94 5.60
C ALA A 83 -7.87 14.05 5.19
N GLU A 84 -7.90 14.50 3.93
CA GLU A 84 -7.02 15.57 3.44
C GLU A 84 -7.22 16.88 4.21
N GLN A 85 -8.47 17.31 4.34
CA GLN A 85 -8.82 18.56 5.02
C GLN A 85 -8.56 18.47 6.53
N LEU A 86 -8.94 17.35 7.15
CA LEU A 86 -8.76 17.13 8.59
C LEU A 86 -7.28 17.04 8.97
N LEU A 87 -6.46 16.33 8.20
CA LEU A 87 -5.02 16.27 8.43
C LEU A 87 -4.36 17.63 8.19
N SER A 88 -4.81 18.41 7.19
CA SER A 88 -4.29 19.76 6.94
C SER A 88 -4.48 20.67 8.16
N ILE A 89 -5.67 20.66 8.76
CA ILE A 89 -5.99 21.44 9.96
C ILE A 89 -5.26 20.87 11.18
N ALA A 90 -5.25 19.53 11.34
CA ALA A 90 -4.59 18.90 12.47
C ALA A 90 -3.08 19.17 12.49
N CYS A 91 -2.41 19.17 11.34
CA CYS A 91 -1.01 19.58 11.24
C CYS A 91 -0.86 21.09 11.51
N ALA A 92 -1.71 21.95 10.93
CA ALA A 92 -1.64 23.40 11.12
C ALA A 92 -1.81 23.83 12.58
N TYR A 93 -2.66 23.13 13.33
CA TYR A 93 -2.91 23.39 14.74
C TYR A 93 -2.20 22.44 15.68
N GLU A 94 -1.32 21.56 15.20
CA GLU A 94 -0.56 20.58 16.00
C GLU A 94 -1.45 19.66 16.86
N ALA A 95 -2.64 19.31 16.36
CA ALA A 95 -3.62 18.46 17.03
C ALA A 95 -3.31 16.96 16.81
N THR A 96 -2.33 16.45 17.56
CA THR A 96 -1.85 15.06 17.44
C THR A 96 -2.92 14.01 17.72
N CYS A 97 -3.94 14.32 18.53
CA CYS A 97 -5.08 13.44 18.77
C CYS A 97 -5.88 13.19 17.48
N VAL A 98 -6.09 14.23 16.67
CA VAL A 98 -6.79 14.14 15.39
C VAL A 98 -5.93 13.37 14.37
N ILE A 99 -4.64 13.65 14.29
CA ILE A 99 -3.70 12.90 13.43
C ILE A 99 -3.75 11.40 13.78
N SER A 100 -3.73 11.07 15.07
CA SER A 100 -3.80 9.69 15.55
C SER A 100 -5.12 9.00 15.21
N ARG A 101 -6.26 9.71 15.30
CA ARG A 101 -7.56 9.15 14.87
C ARG A 101 -7.63 8.98 13.36
N MET A 102 -7.09 9.93 12.60
CA MET A 102 -7.03 9.82 11.14
C MET A 102 -6.17 8.66 10.67
N ARG A 103 -5.09 8.32 11.40
CA ARG A 103 -4.31 7.11 11.16
C ARG A 103 -5.19 5.86 11.11
N ASN A 104 -6.17 5.74 12.02
CA ASN A 104 -7.08 4.59 12.07
C ASN A 104 -7.99 4.50 10.84
N VAL A 105 -8.31 5.64 10.22
CA VAL A 105 -9.03 5.68 8.94
C VAL A 105 -8.10 5.22 7.82
N LEU A 106 -6.89 5.78 7.74
CA LEU A 106 -5.95 5.51 6.66
C LEU A 106 -5.43 4.06 6.62
N VAL A 107 -5.33 3.37 7.76
CA VAL A 107 -4.90 1.96 7.83
C VAL A 107 -5.99 0.97 7.43
N ARG A 108 -7.22 1.43 7.12
CA ARG A 108 -8.30 0.52 6.72
C ARG A 108 -7.91 -0.21 5.42
N PRO A 109 -8.11 -1.54 5.34
CA PRO A 109 -7.75 -2.33 4.17
C PRO A 109 -8.38 -1.81 2.87
N GLU A 110 -9.62 -1.31 2.95
CA GLU A 110 -10.33 -0.74 1.80
C GLU A 110 -9.57 0.39 1.10
N TYR A 111 -8.80 1.19 1.86
CA TYR A 111 -8.01 2.30 1.33
C TYR A 111 -6.60 1.89 0.96
N LEU A 112 -5.94 1.09 1.80
CA LEU A 112 -4.60 0.58 1.50
C LEU A 112 -4.59 -0.29 0.23
N GLU A 113 -5.65 -1.07 -0.03
CA GLU A 113 -5.71 -1.91 -1.22
C GLU A 113 -6.10 -1.15 -2.48
N LYS A 114 -7.08 -0.24 -2.39
CA LYS A 114 -7.63 0.45 -3.57
C LYS A 114 -6.91 1.74 -3.90
N GLU A 115 -6.51 2.51 -2.90
CA GLU A 115 -5.99 3.87 -3.03
C GLU A 115 -4.67 4.11 -2.27
N PRO A 116 -3.67 3.20 -2.35
CA PRO A 116 -2.45 3.30 -1.55
C PRO A 116 -1.62 4.56 -1.85
N HIS A 117 -1.69 5.10 -3.07
CA HIS A 117 -1.01 6.33 -3.44
C HIS A 117 -1.52 7.56 -2.67
N ARG A 118 -2.85 7.63 -2.44
CA ARG A 118 -3.46 8.68 -1.63
C ARG A 118 -3.05 8.53 -0.16
N VAL A 119 -3.11 7.31 0.36
CA VAL A 119 -2.70 7.00 1.73
C VAL A 119 -1.22 7.34 1.95
N TYR A 120 -0.35 7.00 0.99
CA TYR A 120 1.07 7.36 1.02
C TYR A 120 1.26 8.88 1.13
N ALA A 121 0.57 9.65 0.29
CA ALA A 121 0.66 11.10 0.29
C ALA A 121 0.21 11.73 1.61
N LEU A 122 -0.94 11.28 2.14
CA LEU A 122 -1.49 11.77 3.41
C LEU A 122 -0.62 11.37 4.61
N ALA A 123 -0.06 10.15 4.59
CA ALA A 123 0.82 9.67 5.64
C ALA A 123 2.10 10.51 5.71
N LEU A 124 2.76 10.77 4.58
CA LEU A 124 3.93 11.65 4.54
C LEU A 124 3.60 13.09 4.94
N PHE A 125 2.51 13.64 4.40
CA PHE A 125 2.08 14.99 4.72
C PHE A 125 1.86 15.20 6.24
N SER A 126 1.49 14.14 6.95
CA SER A 126 1.19 14.19 8.38
C SER A 126 2.29 13.59 9.27
N GLY A 127 3.47 13.30 8.70
CA GLY A 127 4.62 12.77 9.45
C GLY A 127 4.45 11.33 9.96
N MET A 128 3.64 10.52 9.29
CA MET A 128 3.40 9.10 9.62
C MET A 128 4.27 8.18 8.76
N ASP A 129 5.58 8.24 8.93
CA ASP A 129 6.57 7.55 8.07
C ASP A 129 6.37 6.03 8.01
N ASP A 130 5.98 5.41 9.12
CA ASP A 130 5.71 3.99 9.20
C ASP A 130 4.47 3.58 8.39
N LEU A 131 3.42 4.41 8.40
CA LEU A 131 2.24 4.22 7.54
C LEU A 131 2.57 4.52 6.08
N ALA A 132 3.42 5.51 5.80
CA ALA A 132 3.89 5.78 4.45
C ALA A 132 4.63 4.56 3.87
N ALA A 133 5.50 3.91 4.65
CA ALA A 133 6.17 2.68 4.23
C ALA A 133 5.17 1.53 3.96
N VAL A 134 4.16 1.36 4.80
CA VAL A 134 3.07 0.38 4.56
C VAL A 134 2.34 0.70 3.26
N ALA A 135 1.90 1.95 3.07
CA ALA A 135 1.19 2.38 1.87
C ALA A 135 2.04 2.21 0.60
N ALA A 136 3.32 2.57 0.66
CA ALA A 136 4.27 2.39 -0.44
C ALA A 136 4.37 0.92 -0.86
N ARG A 137 4.41 -0.01 0.10
CA ARG A 137 4.37 -1.45 -0.21
C ARG A 137 3.07 -1.86 -0.92
N HIS A 138 1.94 -1.31 -0.51
CA HIS A 138 0.66 -1.57 -1.17
C HIS A 138 0.61 -1.01 -2.61
N THR A 139 1.36 0.05 -2.94
CA THR A 139 1.45 0.54 -4.33
C THR A 139 2.06 -0.48 -5.29
N LEU A 140 2.85 -1.44 -4.80
CA LEU A 140 3.50 -2.46 -5.62
C LEU A 140 2.50 -3.38 -6.34
N ARG A 141 1.26 -3.48 -5.82
CA ARG A 141 0.13 -4.22 -6.43
C ARG A 141 -0.55 -3.48 -7.58
N HIS A 142 -0.27 -2.19 -7.73
CA HIS A 142 -0.82 -1.36 -8.77
C HIS A 142 0.17 -1.26 -9.95
N PRO A 143 -0.28 -0.88 -11.15
CA PRO A 143 0.61 -0.63 -12.29
C PRO A 143 1.69 0.43 -12.00
N ALA A 144 2.77 0.44 -12.78
CA ALA A 144 3.85 1.42 -12.63
C ALA A 144 3.39 2.85 -12.97
N THR A 145 2.36 2.99 -13.81
CA THR A 145 1.73 4.26 -14.11
C THR A 145 0.99 4.80 -12.90
N LEU A 146 1.43 5.95 -12.40
CA LEU A 146 0.78 6.62 -11.29
C LEU A 146 -0.62 7.12 -11.68
N PRO A 147 -1.65 6.88 -10.85
CA PRO A 147 -2.94 7.50 -11.05
C PRO A 147 -2.86 9.01 -10.77
N THR A 148 -3.78 9.78 -11.33
CA THR A 148 -4.01 11.16 -10.89
C THR A 148 -4.80 11.13 -9.60
N PHE A 149 -4.30 11.78 -8.55
CA PHE A 149 -5.01 11.93 -7.28
C PHE A 149 -4.81 13.33 -6.68
N PRO A 150 -5.81 13.88 -5.97
CA PRO A 150 -5.76 15.26 -5.47
C PRO A 150 -4.59 15.54 -4.52
N GLU A 151 -4.24 14.57 -3.67
CA GLU A 151 -3.22 14.70 -2.62
C GLU A 151 -1.81 14.79 -3.18
N ALA A 152 -1.61 14.48 -4.48
CA ALA A 152 -0.32 14.63 -5.15
C ALA A 152 0.23 16.06 -5.04
N ARG A 153 -0.65 17.07 -4.94
CA ARG A 153 -0.27 18.48 -4.75
C ARG A 153 0.42 18.78 -3.41
N ARG A 154 0.24 17.89 -2.42
CA ARG A 154 0.83 18.01 -1.08
C ARG A 154 2.19 17.34 -1.00
N LEU A 155 2.48 16.41 -1.92
CA LEU A 155 3.77 15.75 -1.99
C LEU A 155 4.84 16.72 -2.49
N ARG A 156 5.96 16.74 -1.77
CA ARG A 156 7.21 17.27 -2.32
C ARG A 156 7.70 16.34 -3.44
N GLY A 157 8.47 16.87 -4.39
CA GLY A 157 8.94 16.10 -5.54
C GLY A 157 9.87 14.93 -5.15
N ASP A 158 10.67 15.12 -4.10
CA ASP A 158 11.51 14.08 -3.49
C ASP A 158 10.70 12.89 -2.96
N ALA A 159 9.55 13.13 -2.32
CA ALA A 159 8.67 12.06 -1.83
C ALA A 159 8.15 11.16 -2.96
N LEU A 160 7.89 11.74 -4.14
CA LEU A 160 7.53 10.99 -5.33
C LEU A 160 8.71 10.21 -5.90
N VAL A 161 9.89 10.84 -5.94
CA VAL A 161 11.14 10.20 -6.37
C VAL A 161 11.47 9.01 -5.47
N SER A 162 11.37 9.14 -4.14
CA SER A 162 11.58 8.05 -3.19
C SER A 162 10.64 6.87 -3.43
N LEU A 163 9.35 7.14 -3.70
CA LEU A 163 8.38 6.08 -4.01
C LEU A 163 8.74 5.33 -5.30
N LEU A 164 9.11 6.06 -6.36
CA LEU A 164 9.49 5.48 -7.65
C LEU A 164 10.79 4.68 -7.55
N GLN A 165 11.79 5.18 -6.82
CA GLN A 165 13.04 4.46 -6.55
C GLN A 165 12.79 3.20 -5.72
N TYR A 166 11.98 3.29 -4.67
CA TYR A 166 11.58 2.14 -3.87
C TYR A 166 10.91 1.06 -4.72
N ARG A 167 10.00 1.46 -5.61
CA ARG A 167 9.34 0.55 -6.54
C ARG A 167 10.34 -0.13 -7.48
N GLU A 168 11.27 0.62 -8.05
CA GLU A 168 12.31 0.07 -8.94
C GLU A 168 13.21 -0.94 -8.22
N LEU A 169 13.63 -0.62 -7.00
CA LEU A 169 14.40 -1.54 -6.16
C LEU A 169 13.62 -2.82 -5.82
N CYS A 170 12.33 -2.69 -5.50
CA CYS A 170 11.45 -3.84 -5.28
C CYS A 170 11.29 -4.70 -6.54
N ALA A 171 11.11 -4.07 -7.71
CA ALA A 171 11.02 -4.76 -8.99
C ALA A 171 12.33 -5.50 -9.31
N GLY A 172 13.48 -4.88 -9.07
CA GLY A 172 14.79 -5.50 -9.20
C GLY A 172 14.92 -6.73 -8.30
N ALA A 173 14.64 -6.58 -7.00
CA ALA A 173 14.70 -7.68 -6.03
C ALA A 173 13.76 -8.85 -6.40
N ALA A 174 12.53 -8.54 -6.84
CA ALA A 174 11.56 -9.56 -7.27
C ALA A 174 12.01 -10.27 -8.56
N LYS A 175 12.52 -9.54 -9.55
CA LYS A 175 13.04 -10.12 -10.80
C LYS A 175 14.22 -11.05 -10.56
N GLU A 176 15.09 -10.72 -9.61
CA GLU A 176 16.21 -11.58 -9.23
C GLU A 176 15.78 -12.95 -8.67
N VAL A 177 14.58 -13.06 -8.09
CA VAL A 177 14.02 -14.34 -7.63
C VAL A 177 13.68 -15.25 -8.82
N VAL A 178 13.13 -14.71 -9.90
CA VAL A 178 12.64 -15.49 -11.06
C VAL A 178 13.69 -15.70 -12.15
N LYS A 179 14.69 -14.82 -12.22
CA LYS A 179 15.66 -14.80 -13.32
C LYS A 179 16.55 -16.03 -13.35
N ILE A 180 16.60 -16.68 -14.52
CA ILE A 180 17.49 -17.80 -14.81
C ILE A 180 18.78 -17.24 -15.43
N LYS A 181 19.81 -17.03 -14.59
CA LYS A 181 21.13 -16.53 -15.02
C LYS A 181 22.06 -17.68 -15.36
N ASP A 182 22.82 -17.56 -16.46
CA ASP A 182 23.87 -18.52 -16.85
C ASP A 182 23.39 -19.97 -16.81
N GLU A 183 22.18 -20.20 -17.33
CA GLU A 183 21.52 -21.51 -17.33
C GLU A 183 21.39 -22.16 -15.95
N THR A 184 21.41 -21.37 -14.87
CA THR A 184 21.39 -21.85 -13.50
C THR A 184 20.01 -21.65 -12.87
N ILE A 185 19.49 -22.71 -12.25
CA ILE A 185 18.21 -22.69 -11.53
C ILE A 185 18.37 -21.83 -10.26
N PRO A 186 17.42 -20.93 -9.96
CA PRO A 186 17.44 -20.13 -8.74
C PRO A 186 17.69 -20.94 -7.46
N ALA A 187 18.55 -20.42 -6.59
CA ALA A 187 19.06 -21.15 -5.43
C ALA A 187 18.00 -21.50 -4.37
N TRP A 188 16.93 -20.69 -4.30
CA TRP A 188 15.82 -20.90 -3.39
C TRP A 188 14.98 -22.14 -3.75
N ILE A 189 15.14 -22.70 -4.96
CA ILE A 189 14.48 -23.94 -5.39
C ILE A 189 15.21 -25.15 -4.78
N VAL A 190 14.79 -25.50 -3.56
CA VAL A 190 15.34 -26.56 -2.70
C VAL A 190 14.73 -27.94 -2.98
N ALA A 191 15.27 -28.97 -2.31
CA ALA A 191 14.98 -30.38 -2.61
C ALA A 191 13.49 -30.76 -2.61
N GLU A 192 12.65 -30.17 -1.73
CA GLU A 192 11.22 -30.47 -1.71
C GLU A 192 10.51 -30.02 -3.00
N THR A 193 10.87 -28.87 -3.57
CA THR A 193 10.28 -28.37 -4.82
C THR A 193 10.81 -29.09 -6.06
N ARG A 194 11.96 -29.78 -5.97
CA ARG A 194 12.54 -30.57 -7.08
C ARG A 194 11.71 -31.78 -7.49
N GLN A 195 10.71 -32.18 -6.68
CA GLN A 195 9.82 -33.29 -7.00
C GLN A 195 8.69 -32.91 -7.97
N GLN A 196 8.56 -31.62 -8.30
CA GLN A 196 7.54 -31.15 -9.23
C GLN A 196 7.81 -31.62 -10.66
N CYS A 197 6.74 -31.86 -11.41
CA CYS A 197 6.80 -32.57 -12.69
C CYS A 197 7.65 -31.89 -13.76
N PHE A 198 7.89 -30.58 -13.68
CA PHE A 198 8.73 -29.84 -14.63
C PHE A 198 10.23 -29.92 -14.35
N PHE A 199 10.65 -30.35 -13.15
CA PHE A 199 12.06 -30.63 -12.80
C PHE A 199 12.44 -32.10 -13.02
N LEU A 200 11.45 -32.97 -13.24
CA LEU A 200 11.64 -34.38 -13.50
C LEU A 200 11.84 -34.63 -15.00
N TYR A 201 12.74 -35.57 -15.31
CA TYR A 201 12.92 -36.04 -16.67
C TYR A 201 11.61 -36.68 -17.19
N CYS A 202 11.12 -36.20 -18.33
CA CYS A 202 9.93 -36.74 -18.98
C CYS A 202 10.35 -37.58 -20.19
N ASP A 203 10.46 -38.89 -19.96
CA ASP A 203 10.83 -39.90 -20.95
C ASP A 203 9.69 -40.33 -21.88
N LYS A 204 8.43 -39.90 -21.62
CA LYS A 204 7.22 -40.47 -22.24
C LYS A 204 6.51 -39.60 -23.29
N GLY A 205 7.15 -38.57 -23.83
CA GLY A 205 6.55 -37.72 -24.87
C GLY A 205 7.57 -36.98 -25.73
N TRP A 206 7.55 -37.23 -27.05
CA TRP A 206 8.48 -36.64 -28.04
C TRP A 206 8.49 -35.10 -28.01
N ALA A 207 7.32 -34.47 -27.85
CA ALA A 207 7.17 -33.01 -27.77
C ALA A 207 7.74 -32.40 -26.47
N CYS A 208 7.74 -33.15 -25.36
CA CYS A 208 8.34 -32.67 -24.11
C CYS A 208 9.87 -32.74 -24.20
N TRP A 209 10.41 -33.82 -24.78
CA TRP A 209 11.85 -34.04 -24.92
C TRP A 209 12.55 -33.00 -25.81
N THR A 210 11.96 -32.61 -26.94
CA THR A 210 12.56 -31.66 -27.90
C THR A 210 12.51 -30.20 -27.45
N THR A 211 11.73 -29.89 -26.42
CA THR A 211 11.50 -28.51 -25.95
C THR A 211 12.17 -28.23 -24.60
N GLN A 212 12.83 -29.21 -23.98
CA GLN A 212 13.48 -29.00 -22.68
C GLN A 212 14.75 -28.15 -22.82
N ARG A 213 15.00 -27.30 -21.84
CA ARG A 213 16.28 -26.59 -21.70
C ARG A 213 17.13 -27.28 -20.65
N LYS A 214 18.43 -27.40 -20.92
CA LYS A 214 19.41 -27.91 -19.96
C LYS A 214 19.76 -26.79 -18.98
N LEU A 215 19.47 -26.98 -17.69
CA LEU A 215 19.83 -26.06 -16.62
C LEU A 215 20.65 -26.75 -15.53
N TRP A 216 21.36 -25.95 -14.73
CA TRP A 216 22.26 -26.38 -13.67
C TRP A 216 21.70 -26.03 -12.29
N TRP A 217 21.80 -26.94 -11.33
CA TRP A 217 21.61 -26.57 -9.92
C TRP A 217 22.79 -25.73 -9.46
N LYS A 218 22.50 -24.57 -8.85
CA LYS A 218 23.53 -23.71 -8.26
C LYS A 218 24.38 -24.51 -7.25
N GLY A 219 25.69 -24.52 -7.45
CA GLY A 219 26.65 -25.17 -6.53
C GLY A 219 26.79 -26.69 -6.68
N ALA A 220 26.19 -27.33 -7.69
CA ALA A 220 26.28 -28.78 -7.88
C ALA A 220 27.17 -29.16 -9.08
N ALA A 221 28.27 -29.87 -8.83
CA ALA A 221 29.25 -30.29 -9.85
C ALA A 221 28.67 -31.22 -10.95
N PHE A 222 27.62 -31.99 -10.63
CA PHE A 222 26.92 -32.90 -11.57
C PHE A 222 25.40 -32.67 -11.59
N GLY A 223 24.96 -31.45 -11.29
CA GLY A 223 23.56 -31.09 -11.07
C GLY A 223 22.77 -30.68 -12.33
N VAL A 224 23.00 -31.32 -13.48
CA VAL A 224 22.25 -30.99 -14.70
C VAL A 224 20.82 -31.51 -14.62
N ARG A 225 19.85 -30.70 -15.07
CA ARG A 225 18.46 -31.10 -15.29
C ARG A 225 17.91 -30.58 -16.62
N TYR A 226 17.00 -31.36 -17.19
CA TYR A 226 16.22 -30.97 -18.36
C TYR A 226 14.89 -30.40 -17.89
N ILE A 227 14.70 -29.10 -18.08
CA ILE A 227 13.55 -28.36 -17.57
C ILE A 227 12.53 -28.15 -18.67
N SER A 228 11.27 -28.41 -18.36
CA SER A 228 10.16 -28.28 -19.31
C SER A 228 9.98 -26.84 -19.81
N LYS A 229 9.74 -26.66 -21.11
CA LYS A 229 9.52 -25.34 -21.73
C LYS A 229 8.41 -24.52 -21.08
N TYR A 230 7.28 -25.14 -20.76
CA TYR A 230 6.12 -24.43 -20.19
C TYR A 230 6.46 -23.75 -18.85
N TRP A 231 7.35 -24.34 -18.04
CA TRP A 231 7.79 -23.72 -16.80
C TRP A 231 8.71 -22.53 -17.06
N LEU A 232 9.60 -22.62 -18.06
CA LEU A 232 10.45 -21.49 -18.48
C LEU A 232 9.60 -20.31 -18.95
N THR A 233 8.61 -20.57 -19.82
CA THR A 233 7.69 -19.54 -20.31
C THR A 233 6.84 -18.94 -19.18
N TYR A 234 6.45 -19.75 -18.19
CA TYR A 234 5.80 -19.24 -16.98
C TYR A 234 6.71 -18.29 -16.21
N MET A 235 7.96 -18.69 -15.91
CA MET A 235 8.92 -17.85 -15.20
C MET A 235 9.22 -16.53 -15.94
N GLU A 236 9.39 -16.59 -17.28
CA GLU A 236 9.59 -15.43 -18.14
C GLU A 236 8.37 -14.49 -18.12
N SER A 237 7.14 -15.04 -18.12
CA SER A 237 5.90 -14.25 -18.02
C SER A 237 5.78 -13.54 -16.67
N VAL A 238 6.17 -14.22 -15.59
CA VAL A 238 6.22 -13.63 -14.24
C VAL A 238 7.28 -12.52 -14.19
N GLU A 239 8.49 -12.76 -14.70
CA GLU A 239 9.57 -11.75 -14.73
C GLU A 239 9.16 -10.48 -15.49
N ALA A 240 8.52 -10.63 -16.65
CA ALA A 240 8.03 -9.51 -17.44
C ALA A 240 6.97 -8.71 -16.67
N ALA A 241 6.02 -9.38 -16.02
CA ALA A 241 4.93 -8.74 -15.28
C ALA A 241 5.40 -8.05 -13.98
N LEU A 242 6.50 -8.52 -13.37
CA LEU A 242 7.08 -7.89 -12.17
C LEU A 242 7.63 -6.47 -12.43
N GLY A 243 7.90 -6.11 -13.69
CA GLY A 243 8.24 -4.71 -14.03
C GLY A 243 7.06 -3.75 -13.84
N GLU A 244 5.88 -4.19 -14.24
CA GLU A 244 4.66 -3.39 -14.13
C GLU A 244 4.02 -3.49 -12.75
N ARG A 245 4.16 -4.62 -12.06
CA ARG A 245 3.56 -4.87 -10.74
C ARG A 245 4.51 -5.74 -9.89
N PRO A 246 5.44 -5.15 -9.12
CA PRO A 246 6.40 -5.88 -8.31
C PRO A 246 5.77 -6.42 -7.01
N ASP A 247 4.81 -7.33 -7.14
CA ASP A 247 4.10 -7.97 -6.02
C ASP A 247 4.05 -9.48 -6.23
N GLY A 248 4.18 -10.25 -5.14
CA GLY A 248 4.22 -11.72 -5.20
C GLY A 248 2.99 -12.35 -5.84
N SER A 249 1.82 -11.69 -5.78
CA SER A 249 0.58 -12.19 -6.41
C SER A 249 0.69 -12.35 -7.93
N VAL A 250 1.67 -11.70 -8.58
CA VAL A 250 1.96 -11.90 -10.01
C VAL A 250 2.28 -13.36 -10.33
N ALA A 251 2.96 -14.08 -9.42
CA ALA A 251 3.24 -15.51 -9.59
C ALA A 251 1.95 -16.34 -9.75
N ARG A 252 0.84 -15.88 -9.17
CA ARG A 252 -0.45 -16.58 -9.15
C ARG A 252 -1.44 -16.07 -10.20
N THR A 253 -0.96 -15.30 -11.17
CA THR A 253 -1.81 -14.80 -12.26
C THR A 253 -2.36 -15.97 -13.07
N GLN A 254 -3.69 -16.13 -13.07
CA GLN A 254 -4.38 -17.26 -13.68
C GLN A 254 -4.02 -17.45 -15.16
N THR A 255 -3.90 -16.36 -15.92
CA THR A 255 -3.57 -16.42 -17.35
C THR A 255 -2.17 -16.99 -17.62
N PHE A 256 -1.21 -16.82 -16.71
CA PHE A 256 0.12 -17.42 -16.84
C PHE A 256 0.09 -18.91 -16.51
N ILE A 257 -0.68 -19.28 -15.49
CA ILE A 257 -0.87 -20.67 -15.07
C ILE A 257 -1.60 -21.46 -16.17
N ASP A 258 -2.69 -20.94 -16.71
CA ASP A 258 -3.48 -21.59 -17.75
C ASP A 258 -2.67 -21.84 -19.02
N LYS A 259 -1.95 -20.82 -19.50
CA LYS A 259 -1.03 -20.96 -20.65
C LYS A 259 0.02 -22.05 -20.43
N ALA A 260 0.56 -22.14 -19.22
CA ALA A 260 1.54 -23.17 -18.87
C ALA A 260 0.91 -24.57 -18.81
N ILE A 261 -0.32 -24.69 -18.29
CA ILE A 261 -1.08 -25.95 -18.24
C ILE A 261 -1.45 -26.42 -19.66
N GLU A 262 -1.93 -25.52 -20.52
CA GLU A 262 -2.24 -25.81 -21.91
C GLU A 262 -1.00 -26.33 -22.65
N ALA A 263 0.14 -25.65 -22.51
CA ALA A 263 1.41 -26.11 -23.09
C ALA A 263 1.88 -27.46 -22.51
N ALA A 264 1.52 -27.79 -21.28
CA ALA A 264 1.84 -29.09 -20.67
C ALA A 264 0.88 -30.21 -21.10
N ALA A 265 -0.29 -29.88 -21.66
CA ALA A 265 -1.35 -30.83 -21.98
C ALA A 265 -0.97 -31.82 -23.10
N ASP A 266 -0.05 -31.43 -23.98
CA ASP A 266 0.49 -32.24 -25.08
C ASP A 266 1.24 -33.49 -24.59
N CYS A 267 1.70 -33.49 -23.34
CA CYS A 267 2.38 -34.62 -22.72
C CYS A 267 1.45 -35.42 -21.79
N LYS A 268 1.34 -36.74 -22.03
CA LYS A 268 0.51 -37.66 -21.23
C LYS A 268 0.82 -37.65 -19.72
N ARG A 269 2.08 -37.39 -19.34
CA ARG A 269 2.50 -37.31 -17.93
C ARG A 269 2.26 -35.92 -17.35
N CYS A 270 2.73 -34.87 -18.04
CA CYS A 270 2.61 -33.49 -17.55
C CYS A 270 1.15 -33.07 -17.42
N ARG A 271 0.26 -33.45 -18.34
CA ARG A 271 -1.17 -33.10 -18.24
C ARG A 271 -1.87 -33.53 -16.95
N LYS A 272 -1.36 -34.57 -16.27
CA LYS A 272 -1.94 -35.08 -15.01
C LYS A 272 -1.44 -34.34 -13.77
N LEU A 273 -0.25 -33.74 -13.85
CA LEU A 273 0.46 -33.18 -12.69
C LEU A 273 0.66 -31.67 -12.79
N ALA A 274 0.74 -31.11 -13.99
CA ALA A 274 1.10 -29.71 -14.24
C ALA A 274 0.19 -28.74 -13.50
N SER A 275 -1.13 -28.96 -13.49
CA SER A 275 -2.07 -28.09 -12.78
C SER A 275 -1.78 -28.05 -11.27
N ARG A 276 -1.64 -29.23 -10.63
CA ARG A 276 -1.35 -29.33 -9.19
C ARG A 276 0.03 -28.76 -8.85
N ASP A 277 1.05 -29.14 -9.61
CA ASP A 277 2.43 -28.78 -9.32
C ASP A 277 2.69 -27.30 -9.61
N LEU A 278 2.04 -26.69 -10.62
CA LEU A 278 2.09 -25.25 -10.87
C LEU A 278 1.34 -24.44 -9.81
N ASP A 279 0.15 -24.87 -9.35
CA ASP A 279 -0.54 -24.19 -8.25
C ASP A 279 0.34 -24.18 -6.99
N SER A 280 0.88 -25.34 -6.61
CA SER A 280 1.81 -25.44 -5.48
C SER A 280 3.06 -24.57 -5.66
N PHE A 281 3.70 -24.61 -6.83
CA PHE A 281 4.88 -23.80 -7.13
C PHE A 281 4.59 -22.30 -7.09
N SER A 282 3.46 -21.87 -7.64
CA SER A 282 3.11 -20.45 -7.71
C SER A 282 2.96 -19.80 -6.33
N ARG A 283 2.51 -20.56 -5.32
CA ARG A 283 2.45 -20.11 -3.92
C ARG A 283 3.83 -19.96 -3.29
N ILE A 284 4.71 -20.92 -3.54
CA ILE A 284 6.10 -20.84 -3.07
C ILE A 284 6.82 -19.66 -3.74
N LEU A 285 6.60 -19.46 -5.04
CA LEU A 285 7.17 -18.35 -5.77
C LEU A 285 6.63 -17.00 -5.26
N GLU A 286 5.32 -16.89 -4.97
CA GLU A 286 4.72 -15.72 -4.33
C GLU A 286 5.42 -15.38 -3.01
N GLU A 287 5.64 -16.39 -2.15
CA GLU A 287 6.33 -16.21 -0.87
C GLU A 287 7.79 -15.74 -1.04
N GLU A 288 8.54 -16.34 -1.96
CA GLU A 288 9.94 -15.96 -2.20
C GLU A 288 10.07 -14.55 -2.79
N ILE A 289 9.17 -14.15 -3.69
CA ILE A 289 9.09 -12.77 -4.19
C ILE A 289 8.80 -11.80 -3.03
N ASN A 290 7.81 -12.12 -2.18
CA ASN A 290 7.45 -11.27 -1.05
C ASN A 290 8.59 -11.17 -0.01
N LYS A 291 9.34 -12.25 0.23
CA LYS A 291 10.53 -12.25 1.08
C LYS A 291 11.60 -11.32 0.52
N ALA A 292 11.90 -11.41 -0.78
CA ALA A 292 12.88 -10.53 -1.43
C ALA A 292 12.47 -9.05 -1.33
N ILE A 293 11.21 -8.72 -1.62
CA ILE A 293 10.68 -7.35 -1.51
C ILE A 293 10.78 -6.81 -0.09
N THR A 294 10.54 -7.64 0.93
CA THR A 294 10.59 -7.23 2.35
C THR A 294 11.99 -6.77 2.79
N THR A 295 13.05 -7.20 2.09
CA THR A 295 14.41 -6.73 2.36
C THR A 295 14.66 -5.29 1.89
N VAL A 296 13.83 -4.78 0.97
CA VAL A 296 13.93 -3.43 0.43
C VAL A 296 13.23 -2.46 1.39
N GLN A 297 13.96 -1.44 1.82
CA GLN A 297 13.44 -0.39 2.70
C GLN A 297 13.10 0.86 1.89
N LEU A 298 12.00 1.52 2.25
CA LEU A 298 11.66 2.83 1.72
C LEU A 298 12.55 3.87 2.41
N ASP A 299 13.23 4.70 1.64
CA ASP A 299 13.94 5.85 2.19
C ASP A 299 12.96 7.02 2.39
N VAL A 300 12.50 7.17 3.63
CA VAL A 300 11.54 8.21 4.04
C VAL A 300 12.26 9.45 4.57
N LYS A 301 13.61 9.50 4.56
CA LYS A 301 14.34 10.67 5.03
C LYS A 301 14.26 11.82 4.02
N LEU A 302 13.10 12.46 3.99
CA LEU A 302 12.90 13.76 3.37
C LEU A 302 13.63 14.77 4.25
N GLU A 303 14.84 15.16 3.86
CA GLU A 303 15.58 16.21 4.58
C GLU A 303 14.68 17.47 4.67
N ALA A 304 14.48 17.89 5.92
CA ALA A 304 13.64 19.02 6.30
C ALA A 304 14.19 20.34 5.75
#